data_AF-A0A9W7YTS0-F1
#
_entry.id   AF-A0A9W7YTS0-F1
#
_cell.length_a   1.000
_cell.length_b   1.000
_cell.length_c   1.000
_cell.angle_alpha   90.00
_cell.angle_beta   90.00
_cell.angle_gamma   90.00
#
_symmetry.space_group_name_H-M   'P 1'
#
loop_
_entity.id
_entity.type
_entity.pdbx_description
1 polymer ?
#
loop_
_entity_poly.entity_id
_entity_poly.type
_entity_poly.pdbx_seq_one_letter_code
_entity_poly.pdbx_strand_id
1 'polypeptide(L)'
;MAPKRMLPPSPPRRTLWMMYKGIEPRYRILLGMGFMGFSMFGLWVSDRLEKAYPPEADTRVTHVSHRDTAAAESSQNRTGS
;
A
#
# COMPACT_ATOMS: atom_id res chain seq x y z
N MET A 1 -4.40 -10.44 -54.88
CA MET A 1 -3.84 -10.87 -53.57
C MET A 1 -3.42 -9.62 -52.81
N ALA A 2 -4.08 -9.30 -51.69
CA ALA A 2 -3.70 -8.16 -50.86
C ALA A 2 -2.54 -8.54 -49.92
N PRO A 3 -1.53 -7.66 -49.70
CA PRO A 3 -0.42 -7.96 -48.82
C PRO A 3 -0.89 -8.03 -47.36
N LYS A 4 -0.50 -9.11 -46.68
CA LYS A 4 -0.79 -9.35 -45.25
C LYS A 4 -0.03 -8.29 -44.44
N ARG A 5 -0.74 -7.29 -43.89
CA ARG A 5 -0.15 -6.28 -43.00
C ARG A 5 0.41 -7.00 -41.77
N MET A 6 1.72 -7.03 -41.63
CA MET A 6 2.37 -7.51 -40.42
C MET A 6 2.19 -6.44 -39.34
N LEU A 7 1.47 -6.77 -38.26
CA LEU A 7 1.46 -5.91 -37.08
C LEU A 7 2.85 -5.98 -36.40
N PRO A 8 3.36 -4.85 -35.89
CA PRO A 8 4.62 -4.86 -35.14
C PRO A 8 4.50 -5.73 -33.88
N PRO A 9 5.58 -6.39 -33.44
CA PRO A 9 5.59 -7.15 -32.19
C PRO A 9 5.27 -6.23 -31.01
N SER A 10 4.49 -6.71 -30.05
CA SER A 10 4.18 -5.94 -28.84
C SER A 10 5.45 -5.70 -28.03
N PRO A 11 5.63 -4.49 -27.46
CA PRO A 11 6.82 -4.20 -26.67
C PRO A 11 6.89 -5.14 -25.46
N PRO A 12 8.09 -5.67 -25.14
CA PRO A 12 8.25 -6.56 -24.00
C PRO A 12 7.79 -5.84 -22.73
N ARG A 13 6.96 -6.52 -21.92
CA ARG A 13 6.52 -5.99 -20.63
C ARG A 13 7.72 -5.89 -19.71
N ARG A 14 8.24 -4.68 -19.50
CA ARG A 14 9.34 -4.43 -18.57
C ARG A 14 8.84 -4.68 -17.16
N THR A 15 9.54 -5.55 -16.42
CA THR A 15 9.23 -5.78 -15.00
C THR A 15 9.66 -4.56 -14.18
N LEU A 16 9.01 -4.34 -13.03
CA LEU A 16 9.39 -3.29 -12.08
C LEU A 16 10.88 -3.36 -11.73
N TRP A 17 11.40 -4.57 -11.64
CA TRP A 17 12.81 -4.84 -11.37
C TRP A 17 13.74 -4.39 -12.51
N MET A 18 13.38 -4.63 -13.77
CA MET A 18 14.14 -4.12 -14.92
C MET A 18 14.12 -2.59 -14.98
N MET A 19 12.98 -1.97 -14.64
CA MET A 19 12.89 -0.51 -14.56
C MET A 19 13.82 0.04 -13.47
N TYR A 20 13.80 -0.54 -12.28
CA TYR A 20 14.69 -0.15 -11.18
C TYR A 20 16.18 -0.32 -11.54
N LYS A 21 16.55 -1.43 -12.20
CA LYS A 21 17.92 -1.64 -12.70
C LYS A 21 18.31 -0.70 -13.85
N GLY A 22 17.35 -0.09 -14.54
CA GLY A 22 17.61 0.91 -15.58
C GLY A 22 18.00 2.28 -15.03
N ILE A 23 17.72 2.55 -13.75
CA ILE A 23 18.05 3.82 -13.10
C ILE A 23 19.55 3.87 -12.76
N GLU A 24 20.20 5.00 -13.01
CA GLU A 24 21.61 5.21 -12.68
C GLU A 24 21.85 5.02 -11.16
N PRO A 25 22.98 4.40 -10.73
CA PRO A 25 23.21 4.07 -9.32
C PRO A 25 23.04 5.25 -8.34
N ARG A 26 23.44 6.46 -8.77
CA ARG A 26 23.32 7.69 -7.96
C ARG A 26 21.86 8.00 -7.60
N TYR A 27 20.96 7.87 -8.55
CA TYR A 27 19.53 8.14 -8.32
C TYR A 27 18.86 7.06 -7.46
N ARG A 28 19.36 5.82 -7.45
CA ARG A 28 18.83 4.79 -6.54
C ARG A 28 19.11 5.12 -5.07
N ILE A 29 20.32 5.62 -4.81
CA ILE A 29 20.70 6.08 -3.47
C ILE A 29 19.87 7.30 -3.09
N LEU A 30 19.70 8.25 -4.00
CA LEU A 30 18.88 9.44 -3.77
C LEU A 30 17.41 9.08 -3.50
N LEU A 31 16.86 8.11 -4.23
CA LEU A 31 15.51 7.58 -4.02
C LEU A 31 15.38 6.94 -2.64
N GLY A 32 16.33 6.09 -2.26
CA GLY A 32 16.36 5.47 -0.93
C GLY A 32 16.47 6.50 0.20
N MET A 33 17.33 7.50 0.03
CA MET A 33 17.49 8.60 0.98
C MET A 33 16.24 9.48 1.05
N GLY A 34 15.55 9.68 -0.07
CA GLY A 34 14.26 10.36 -0.14
C GLY A 34 13.18 9.62 0.65
N PHE A 35 13.06 8.30 0.47
CA PHE A 35 12.14 7.49 1.28
C PHE A 35 12.47 7.54 2.77
N MET A 36 13.75 7.44 3.13
CA MET A 36 14.19 7.51 4.52
C MET A 36 13.85 8.88 5.15
N GLY A 37 14.12 9.98 4.44
CA GLY A 37 13.76 11.33 4.88
C GLY A 37 12.25 11.51 5.00
N PHE A 38 11.48 11.01 4.03
CA PHE A 38 10.02 11.05 4.06
C PHE A 38 9.46 10.28 5.26
N SER A 39 9.98 9.09 5.56
CA SER A 39 9.56 8.30 6.73
C SER A 39 9.89 9.00 8.05
N MET A 40 11.09 9.58 8.19
CA MET A 40 11.44 10.37 9.38
C MET A 40 10.55 11.59 9.55
N PHE A 41 10.26 12.29 8.46
CA PHE A 41 9.34 13.43 8.48
C PHE A 41 7.92 12.99 8.87
N GLY A 42 7.42 11.88 8.32
CA GLY A 42 6.13 11.32 8.68
C GLY A 42 6.03 10.98 10.17
N LEU A 43 7.10 10.42 10.76
CA LEU A 43 7.17 10.14 12.19
C LEU A 43 7.12 11.44 13.02
N TRP A 44 7.91 12.45 12.63
CA TRP A 44 7.90 13.76 13.29
C TRP A 44 6.52 14.45 13.21
N VAL A 45 5.83 14.30 12.08
CA VAL A 45 4.45 14.81 11.90
C VAL A 45 3.47 14.02 12.78
N SER A 46 3.62 12.70 12.93
CA SER A 46 2.80 11.88 13.82
C SER A 46 2.87 12.39 15.27
N ASP A 47 4.08 12.60 15.79
CA ASP A 47 4.27 13.13 17.15
C ASP A 47 3.62 14.51 17.34
N ARG A 48 3.59 15.32 16.29
CA ARG A 48 2.94 16.64 16.32
C ARG A 48 1.42 16.52 16.29
N LEU A 49 0.89 15.61 15.49
CA LEU A 49 -0.55 15.33 15.41
C LEU A 49 -1.06 14.77 16.74
N GLU A 50 -0.34 13.84 17.37
CA GLU A 50 -0.70 13.30 18.69
C GLU A 50 -0.76 14.39 19.77
N LYS A 51 0.17 15.36 19.74
CA LYS A 51 0.15 16.50 20.67
C LYS A 51 -0.98 17.49 20.39
N ALA A 52 -1.30 17.71 19.11
CA ALA A 52 -2.33 18.66 18.70
C ALA A 52 -3.76 18.10 18.85
N TYR A 53 -3.91 16.78 18.67
CA TYR A 53 -5.16 16.05 18.75
C TYR A 53 -5.03 14.95 19.81
N PRO A 54 -5.14 15.30 21.10
CA PRO A 54 -5.12 14.30 22.15
C PRO A 54 -6.27 13.29 21.94
N PRO A 55 -6.08 12.02 22.32
CA PRO A 55 -6.99 10.90 22.02
C PRO A 55 -8.40 11.04 22.62
N GLU A 56 -8.63 12.06 23.44
CA GLU A 56 -9.87 12.43 24.12
C GLU A 56 -11.01 12.84 23.16
N ALA A 57 -10.75 13.06 21.86
CA ALA A 57 -11.75 13.65 20.96
C ALA A 57 -12.71 12.64 20.29
N ASP A 58 -12.26 11.50 19.74
CA ASP A 58 -13.16 10.50 19.15
C ASP A 58 -12.42 9.23 18.67
N THR A 59 -11.68 8.55 19.56
CA THR A 59 -11.19 7.21 19.19
C THR A 59 -12.14 6.19 19.77
N ARG A 60 -13.23 5.91 19.05
CA ARG A 60 -14.02 4.69 19.27
C ARG A 60 -13.16 3.50 18.86
N VAL A 61 -12.14 3.18 19.66
CA VAL A 61 -11.43 1.90 19.62
C VAL A 61 -12.46 0.88 20.07
N THR A 62 -13.27 0.40 19.12
CA THR A 62 -14.07 -0.80 19.34
C THR A 62 -13.08 -1.93 19.46
N HIS A 63 -12.75 -2.25 20.70
CA HIS A 63 -12.02 -3.46 21.05
C HIS A 63 -12.93 -4.64 20.69
N VAL A 64 -12.89 -5.07 19.42
CA VAL A 64 -13.66 -6.23 18.96
C VAL A 64 -13.08 -7.44 19.69
N SER A 65 -13.82 -7.96 20.65
CA SER A 65 -13.40 -9.14 21.38
C SER A 65 -13.42 -10.32 20.43
N HIS A 66 -12.46 -11.24 20.56
CA HIS A 66 -12.43 -12.48 19.77
C HIS A 66 -13.70 -13.35 20.01
N ARG A 67 -14.48 -13.06 21.06
CA ARG A 67 -15.81 -13.64 21.29
C ARG A 67 -16.87 -13.06 20.35
N ASP A 68 -16.75 -11.80 19.97
CA ASP A 68 -17.73 -11.11 19.12
C ASP A 68 -17.59 -11.53 17.66
N THR A 69 -16.36 -11.81 17.20
CA THR A 69 -16.10 -12.37 15.86
C THR A 69 -16.63 -13.81 15.74
N ALA A 70 -16.40 -14.65 16.75
CA ALA A 70 -16.91 -16.02 16.76
C ALA A 70 -18.45 -16.10 16.78
N ALA A 71 -19.11 -15.17 17.48
CA ALA A 71 -20.56 -15.08 17.51
C ALA A 71 -21.14 -14.63 16.15
N ALA A 72 -20.49 -13.68 15.48
CA ALA A 72 -20.89 -13.23 14.14
C ALA A 72 -20.78 -14.35 13.09
N GLU A 73 -19.70 -15.14 13.14
CA GLU A 73 -19.47 -16.26 12.23
C GLU A 73 -20.51 -17.38 12.40
N SER A 74 -20.90 -17.67 13.65
CA SER A 74 -21.92 -18.69 13.95
C SER A 74 -23.33 -18.29 13.47
N SER A 75 -23.61 -16.99 13.40
CA SER A 75 -24.90 -16.45 12.96
C SER A 75 -25.02 -16.47 11.44
N GLN A 76 -23.93 -16.21 10.72
CA GLN A 76 -23.88 -16.29 9.25
C GLN A 76 -24.05 -17.72 8.74
N ASN A 77 -23.54 -18.73 9.46
CA ASN A 77 -23.67 -20.14 9.06
C ASN A 77 -25.07 -20.73 9.33
N ARG A 78 -25.94 -20.04 10.09
CA ARG A 78 -27.33 -20.47 10.35
C ARG A 78 -28.35 -19.94 9.34
N THR A 79 -28.07 -18.83 8.68
CA THR A 79 -28.98 -18.20 7.70
C THR A 79 -28.72 -18.62 6.25
N GLY A 80 -27.70 -19.46 6.01
CA GLY A 80 -27.36 -20.01 4.69
C GLY A 80 -27.88 -21.43 4.44
N SER A 81 -28.92 -21.88 5.15
CA SER A 81 -29.59 -23.17 4.95
C SER A 81 -31.04 -22.99 4.51
#